data_AF-A0A1I4UNM0-F1
#
_entry.id   AF-A0A1I4UNM0-F1
#
_cell.length_a   1.000
_cell.length_b   1.000
_cell.length_c   1.000
_cell.angle_alpha   90.00
_cell.angle_beta   90.00
_cell.angle_gamma   90.00
#
_symmetry.space_group_name_H-M   'P 1'
#
loop_
_entity.id
_entity.type
_entity.pdbx_description
1 polymer ?
#
loop_
_entity_poly.entity_id
_entity_poly.type
_entity_poly.pdbx_seq_one_letter_code
_entity_poly.pdbx_strand_id
1 'polypeptide(L)'
;MDLINEFVRDCELRGLELRTVQTYRGSVRRFLDEYPDPTKCTKHEILDYLGHLQTKDITVGTIKRDFAAISGLFDYLLFCEKIRVNPVGQIRKRYLNQPEMPESRQIPELSEMRQLIGSIEPESVLERTIVTFLAKTAGRKGEFLALKKDDVDLRKDMIYWPSKKKRKIRIGFVDQELHDLLEEYLIWREEQKPKSEYLWISTTGHRIHKDYVNAVIQYYAKPLGMHDHHGPLHTRLTSHCLRGFFTTQMQRAGMQEVYIKWLRGDSLKKKTWANNYLEFDPELVRKEYLSCVPELIM
;
A
#
# COMPACT_ATOMS: atom_id res chain seq x y z
N MET A 1 -30.06 13.90 1.84
CA MET A 1 -28.75 13.96 1.12
C MET A 1 -27.77 14.94 1.79
N ASP A 2 -28.24 15.90 2.59
CA ASP A 2 -27.38 16.93 3.19
C ASP A 2 -26.40 16.41 4.25
N LEU A 3 -26.83 15.49 5.13
CA LEU A 3 -25.98 14.98 6.22
C LEU A 3 -24.70 14.28 5.72
N ILE A 4 -24.77 13.54 4.61
CA ILE A 4 -23.58 12.88 4.05
C ILE A 4 -22.58 13.91 3.53
N ASN A 5 -23.06 14.97 2.88
CA ASN A 5 -22.20 16.02 2.34
C ASN A 5 -21.59 16.86 3.47
N GLU A 6 -22.37 17.15 4.51
CA GLU A 6 -21.89 17.77 5.75
C GLU A 6 -20.77 16.95 6.41
N PHE A 7 -20.98 15.65 6.60
CA PHE A 7 -19.99 14.75 7.19
C PHE A 7 -18.73 14.62 6.33
N VAL A 8 -18.89 14.57 5.00
CA VAL A 8 -17.75 14.57 4.06
C VAL A 8 -16.95 15.86 4.20
N ARG A 9 -17.62 17.01 4.31
CA ARG A 9 -16.96 18.30 4.52
C ARG A 9 -16.21 18.35 5.85
N ASP A 10 -16.78 17.82 6.94
CA ASP A 10 -16.07 17.67 8.22
C ASP A 10 -14.80 16.82 8.07
N CYS A 11 -14.91 15.67 7.39
CA CYS A 11 -13.77 14.79 7.13
C CYS A 11 -12.64 15.50 6.36
N GLU A 12 -12.99 16.32 5.36
CA GLU A 12 -12.05 17.12 4.57
C GLU A 12 -11.39 18.21 5.42
N LEU A 13 -12.17 18.94 6.22
CA LEU A 13 -11.67 19.98 7.14
C LEU A 13 -10.71 19.40 8.20
N ARG A 14 -10.93 18.16 8.62
CA ARG A 14 -10.03 17.41 9.51
C ARG A 14 -8.75 16.91 8.82
N GLY A 15 -8.60 17.16 7.52
CA GLY A 15 -7.41 16.80 6.75
C GLY A 15 -7.25 15.30 6.52
N LEU A 16 -8.36 14.55 6.44
CA LEU A 16 -8.35 13.15 6.04
C LEU A 16 -7.97 13.01 4.56
N GLU A 17 -7.31 11.90 4.21
CA GLU A 17 -6.99 11.67 2.79
C GLU A 17 -8.25 11.40 1.99
N LEU A 18 -8.30 11.90 0.74
CA LEU A 18 -9.45 11.75 -0.17
C LEU A 18 -9.93 10.31 -0.28
N ARG A 19 -9.02 9.33 -0.34
CA ARG A 19 -9.40 7.91 -0.38
C ARG A 19 -10.13 7.48 0.89
N THR A 20 -9.69 7.94 2.05
CA THR A 20 -10.35 7.68 3.33
C THR A 20 -11.73 8.33 3.35
N VAL A 21 -11.84 9.58 2.89
CA VAL A 21 -13.12 10.31 2.79
C VAL A 21 -14.11 9.56 1.90
N GLN A 22 -13.72 9.14 0.69
CA GLN A 22 -14.59 8.36 -0.20
C GLN A 22 -14.99 7.02 0.41
N THR A 23 -14.05 6.36 1.09
CA THR A 23 -14.34 5.10 1.78
C THR A 23 -15.36 5.31 2.89
N TYR A 24 -15.18 6.35 3.71
CA TYR A 24 -16.09 6.70 4.80
C TYR A 24 -17.46 7.11 4.28
N ARG A 25 -17.52 7.91 3.21
CA ARG A 25 -18.76 8.27 2.53
C ARG A 25 -19.56 7.03 2.12
N GLY A 26 -18.90 6.04 1.52
CA GLY A 26 -19.53 4.79 1.10
C GLY A 26 -20.06 3.98 2.28
N SER A 27 -19.27 3.83 3.35
CA SER A 27 -19.69 3.15 4.58
C SER A 27 -20.86 3.83 5.27
N VAL A 28 -20.79 5.16 5.42
CA VAL A 28 -21.85 5.95 6.05
C VAL A 28 -23.11 5.95 5.22
N ARG A 29 -23.02 6.03 3.89
CA ARG A 29 -24.19 5.91 3.02
C ARG A 29 -24.91 4.58 3.24
N ARG A 30 -24.19 3.45 3.20
CA ARG A 30 -24.80 2.13 3.44
C ARG A 30 -25.50 2.05 4.80
N PHE A 31 -24.92 2.66 5.84
CA PHE A 31 -25.56 2.70 7.15
C PHE A 31 -26.83 3.57 7.14
N LEU A 32 -26.78 4.75 6.51
CA LEU A 32 -27.92 5.68 6.44
C LEU A 32 -29.05 5.18 5.51
N ASP A 33 -28.76 4.28 4.58
CA ASP A 33 -29.80 3.64 3.76
C ASP A 33 -30.70 2.74 4.63
N GLU A 34 -30.15 2.11 5.68
CA GLU A 34 -30.90 1.30 6.66
C GLU A 34 -31.42 2.15 7.83
N TYR A 35 -30.68 3.20 8.22
CA TYR A 35 -31.02 4.11 9.31
C TYR A 35 -30.99 5.59 8.86
N PRO A 36 -32.05 6.07 8.19
CA PRO A 36 -32.06 7.42 7.59
C PRO A 36 -31.93 8.57 8.59
N ASP A 37 -32.39 8.36 9.83
CA ASP A 37 -32.28 9.33 10.93
C ASP A 37 -31.36 8.80 12.04
N PRO A 38 -30.03 9.03 11.94
CA PRO A 38 -29.06 8.51 12.89
C PRO A 38 -29.17 9.15 14.28
N THR A 39 -29.91 10.26 14.42
CA THR A 39 -30.10 10.93 15.72
C THR A 39 -31.02 10.16 16.66
N LYS A 40 -31.89 9.31 16.08
CA LYS A 40 -32.81 8.43 16.82
C LYS A 40 -32.26 7.02 17.02
N CYS A 41 -31.12 6.70 16.40
CA CYS A 41 -30.52 5.38 16.50
C CYS A 41 -30.15 5.04 17.94
N THR A 42 -30.70 3.92 18.39
CA THR A 42 -30.41 3.29 19.66
C THR A 42 -29.15 2.43 19.57
N LYS A 43 -28.60 2.09 20.73
CA LYS A 43 -27.49 1.13 20.82
C LYS A 43 -27.89 -0.26 20.28
N HIS A 44 -29.17 -0.63 20.39
CA HIS A 44 -29.68 -1.91 19.91
C HIS A 44 -29.64 -1.97 18.38
N GLU A 45 -30.15 -0.94 17.70
CA GLU A 45 -30.12 -0.86 16.23
C GLU A 45 -28.70 -0.90 15.66
N ILE A 46 -27.72 -0.29 16.34
CA ILE A 46 -26.32 -0.37 15.89
C ILE A 46 -25.75 -1.78 16.07
N LEU A 47 -26.20 -2.54 17.07
CA LEU A 47 -25.84 -3.96 17.24
C LEU A 47 -26.53 -4.83 16.20
N ASP A 48 -27.79 -4.53 15.85
CA ASP A 48 -28.51 -5.23 14.80
C ASP A 48 -27.81 -5.02 13.45
N TYR A 49 -27.37 -3.80 13.16
CA TYR A 49 -26.55 -3.50 11.99
C TYR A 49 -25.22 -4.26 11.99
N LEU A 50 -24.55 -4.38 13.15
CA LEU A 50 -23.35 -5.20 13.27
C LEU A 50 -23.65 -6.66 12.94
N GLY A 51 -24.74 -7.21 13.49
CA GLY A 51 -25.19 -8.57 13.22
C GLY A 51 -25.49 -8.79 11.75
N HIS A 52 -26.20 -7.85 11.12
CA HIS A 52 -26.48 -7.87 9.68
C HIS A 52 -25.21 -7.83 8.82
N LEU A 53 -24.19 -7.07 9.24
CA LEU A 53 -22.90 -7.06 8.56
C LEU A 53 -22.11 -8.37 8.76
N GLN A 54 -22.27 -9.03 9.90
CA GLN A 54 -21.64 -10.32 10.19
C GLN A 54 -22.27 -11.50 9.46
N THR A 55 -23.55 -11.40 9.07
CA THR A 55 -24.21 -12.42 8.22
C THR A 55 -23.85 -12.29 6.75
N LYS A 56 -23.23 -11.18 6.34
CA LYS A 56 -22.71 -10.98 4.98
C LYS A 56 -21.31 -11.57 4.85
N ASP A 57 -20.96 -12.00 3.64
CA ASP A 57 -19.61 -12.46 3.29
C ASP A 57 -18.65 -11.25 3.12
N ILE A 58 -18.43 -10.51 4.21
CA ILE A 58 -17.50 -9.38 4.25
C ILE A 58 -16.45 -9.60 5.34
N THR A 59 -15.23 -9.17 5.07
CA THR A 59 -14.11 -9.38 5.99
C THR A 59 -14.28 -8.58 7.28
N VAL A 60 -13.79 -9.12 8.40
CA VAL A 60 -13.83 -8.43 9.70
C VAL A 60 -13.15 -7.06 9.61
N GLY A 61 -12.03 -6.95 8.88
CA GLY A 61 -11.38 -5.67 8.60
C GLY A 61 -12.27 -4.65 7.88
N THR A 62 -13.15 -5.11 7.00
CA THR A 62 -14.17 -4.28 6.34
C THR A 62 -15.21 -3.80 7.35
N ILE A 63 -15.70 -4.68 8.22
CA ILE A 63 -16.64 -4.32 9.29
C ILE A 63 -16.02 -3.29 10.23
N LYS A 64 -14.78 -3.51 10.70
CA LYS A 64 -14.04 -2.55 11.56
C LYS A 64 -13.92 -1.17 10.91
N ARG A 65 -13.63 -1.14 9.61
CA ARG A 65 -13.51 0.11 8.83
C ARG A 65 -14.86 0.80 8.67
N ASP A 66 -15.92 0.06 8.40
CA ASP A 66 -17.28 0.62 8.30
C ASP A 66 -17.70 1.21 9.65
N PHE A 67 -17.49 0.49 10.75
CA PHE A 67 -17.76 1.00 12.10
C PHE A 67 -16.86 2.17 12.51
N ALA A 68 -15.64 2.29 11.97
CA ALA A 68 -14.81 3.48 12.17
C ALA A 68 -15.41 4.72 11.49
N ALA A 69 -15.95 4.55 10.27
CA ALA A 69 -16.63 5.62 9.55
C ALA A 69 -17.95 6.02 10.25
N ILE A 70 -18.75 5.04 10.67
CA ILE A 70 -20.01 5.26 11.41
C ILE A 70 -19.71 5.95 12.74
N SER A 71 -18.69 5.49 13.49
CA SER A 71 -18.25 6.18 14.72
C SER A 71 -17.90 7.64 14.45
N GLY A 72 -17.23 7.93 13.32
CA GLY A 72 -16.91 9.30 12.90
C GLY A 72 -18.15 10.14 12.56
N LEU A 73 -19.19 9.54 11.96
CA LEU A 73 -20.48 10.21 11.76
C LEU A 73 -21.12 10.59 13.11
N PHE A 74 -21.17 9.67 14.07
CA PHE A 74 -21.72 9.96 15.39
C PHE A 74 -20.88 10.97 16.17
N ASP A 75 -19.55 10.98 15.99
CA ASP A 75 -18.68 12.03 16.53
C ASP A 75 -19.02 13.41 15.93
N TYR A 76 -19.28 13.47 14.62
CA TYR A 76 -19.74 14.70 13.95
C TYR A 76 -21.13 15.15 14.47
N LEU A 77 -22.08 14.23 14.63
CA LEU A 77 -23.39 14.54 15.19
C LEU A 77 -23.30 15.04 16.64
N LEU A 78 -22.40 14.46 17.43
CA LEU A 78 -22.12 14.90 18.79
C LEU A 78 -21.50 16.31 18.80
N PHE A 79 -20.56 16.58 17.89
CA PHE A 79 -19.95 17.90 17.71
C PHE A 79 -20.98 18.97 17.33
N CYS A 80 -21.95 18.62 16.47
CA CYS A 80 -23.07 19.50 16.13
C CYS A 80 -24.18 19.54 17.20
N GLU A 81 -23.97 18.93 18.36
CA GLU A 81 -24.92 18.85 19.48
C GLU A 81 -26.27 18.20 19.12
N LYS A 82 -26.34 17.44 18.02
CA LYS A 82 -27.55 16.72 17.58
C LYS A 82 -27.83 15.46 18.40
N ILE A 83 -26.81 14.95 19.10
CA ILE A 83 -26.89 13.81 20.02
C ILE A 83 -26.05 14.11 21.27
N ARG A 84 -26.30 13.38 22.36
CA ARG A 84 -25.59 13.57 23.65
C ARG A 84 -24.42 12.61 23.88
N VAL A 85 -24.40 11.48 23.17
CA VAL A 85 -23.38 10.43 23.33
C VAL A 85 -23.16 9.72 22.01
N ASN A 86 -21.92 9.29 21.76
CA ASN A 86 -21.62 8.38 20.65
C ASN A 86 -21.82 6.91 21.11
N PRO A 87 -22.88 6.21 20.66
CA PRO A 87 -23.13 4.82 21.02
C PRO A 87 -22.16 3.82 20.37
N VAL A 88 -21.51 4.20 19.26
CA VAL A 88 -20.69 3.31 18.42
C VAL A 88 -19.35 2.99 19.08
N GLY A 89 -18.77 3.93 19.84
CA GLY A 89 -17.45 3.76 20.47
C GLY A 89 -17.38 2.56 21.41
N GLN A 90 -18.42 2.34 22.23
CA GLN A 90 -18.49 1.20 23.15
C GLN A 90 -18.64 -0.13 22.40
N ILE A 91 -19.42 -0.15 21.32
CA ILE A 91 -19.66 -1.33 20.49
C ILE A 91 -18.35 -1.76 19.83
N ARG A 92 -17.62 -0.81 19.23
CA ARG A 92 -16.30 -1.09 18.64
C ARG A 92 -15.35 -1.71 19.65
N LYS A 93 -15.26 -1.14 20.85
CA LYS A 93 -14.38 -1.65 21.91
C LYS A 93 -14.74 -3.08 22.32
N ARG A 94 -16.03 -3.40 22.44
CA ARG A 94 -16.52 -4.70 22.93
C ARG A 94 -16.46 -5.80 21.88
N TYR A 95 -16.80 -5.50 20.63
CA TYR A 95 -17.04 -6.52 19.60
C TYR A 95 -16.03 -6.52 18.45
N LEU A 96 -15.34 -5.39 18.20
CA LEU A 96 -14.52 -5.21 16.99
C LEU A 96 -13.03 -4.99 17.29
N ASN A 97 -12.66 -4.54 18.47
CA ASN A 97 -11.27 -4.27 18.82
C ASN A 97 -10.54 -5.47 19.42
N GLN A 98 -10.99 -6.70 19.15
CA GLN A 98 -10.26 -7.90 19.56
C GLN A 98 -8.92 -7.99 18.80
N PRO A 99 -7.84 -8.42 19.48
CA PRO A 99 -6.55 -8.63 18.83
C PRO A 99 -6.68 -9.75 17.79
N GLU A 100 -6.63 -9.37 16.52
CA GLU A 100 -6.54 -10.34 15.43
C GLU A 100 -5.09 -10.79 15.29
N MET A 101 -4.89 -12.09 15.10
CA MET A 101 -3.65 -12.54 14.48
C MET A 101 -3.63 -11.96 13.06
N PRO A 102 -2.59 -11.21 12.69
CA PRO A 102 -2.49 -10.71 11.32
C PRO A 102 -2.52 -11.92 10.38
N GLU A 103 -3.44 -11.92 9.41
CA GLU A 103 -3.42 -12.91 8.34
C GLU A 103 -2.05 -12.86 7.68
N SER A 104 -1.30 -13.97 7.77
CA SER A 104 0.01 -14.07 7.15
C SER A 104 -0.16 -13.90 5.65
N ARG A 105 0.57 -12.95 5.08
CA ARG A 105 0.63 -12.80 3.62
C ARG A 105 1.70 -13.74 3.09
N GLN A 106 1.55 -14.16 1.84
CA GLN A 106 2.62 -14.86 1.15
C GLN A 106 3.87 -13.97 1.13
N ILE A 107 5.02 -14.54 1.50
CA ILE A 107 6.33 -13.94 1.27
C ILE A 107 7.07 -14.96 0.41
N PRO A 108 7.27 -14.68 -0.89
CA PRO A 108 7.99 -15.61 -1.75
C PRO A 108 9.43 -15.79 -1.26
N GLU A 109 9.99 -16.96 -1.48
CA GLU A 109 11.40 -17.26 -1.27
C GLU A 109 12.27 -16.70 -2.41
N LEU A 110 13.59 -16.68 -2.22
CA LEU A 110 14.52 -16.15 -3.23
C LEU A 110 14.44 -16.92 -4.56
N SER A 111 14.38 -18.24 -4.48
CA SER A 111 14.21 -19.11 -5.66
C SER A 111 12.90 -18.86 -6.39
N GLU A 112 11.80 -18.69 -5.65
CA GLU A 112 10.49 -18.40 -6.22
C GLU A 112 10.45 -17.03 -6.90
N MET A 113 11.11 -16.02 -6.33
CA MET A 113 11.23 -14.70 -6.95
C MET A 113 12.06 -14.72 -8.23
N ARG A 114 13.16 -15.49 -8.25
CA ARG A 114 13.97 -15.73 -9.46
C ARG A 114 13.15 -16.43 -10.52
N GLN A 115 12.40 -17.48 -10.16
CA GLN A 115 11.52 -18.19 -11.08
C GLN A 115 10.41 -17.29 -11.63
N LEU A 116 9.81 -16.44 -10.78
CA LEU A 116 8.80 -15.48 -11.20
C LEU A 116 9.36 -14.51 -12.25
N ILE A 117 10.52 -13.89 -11.98
CA ILE A 117 11.14 -12.94 -12.91
C ILE A 117 11.62 -13.65 -14.18
N GLY A 118 12.19 -14.85 -14.06
CA GLY A 118 12.63 -15.66 -15.20
C GLY A 118 11.49 -16.22 -16.06
N SER A 119 10.26 -16.25 -15.54
CA SER A 119 9.07 -16.63 -16.33
C SER A 119 8.51 -15.48 -17.18
N ILE A 120 9.03 -14.27 -17.01
CA ILE A 120 8.65 -13.10 -17.81
C ILE A 120 9.52 -13.08 -19.06
N GLU A 121 8.89 -13.14 -20.23
CA GLU A 121 9.58 -13.11 -21.52
C GLU A 121 10.51 -11.87 -21.63
N PRO A 122 11.72 -12.01 -22.20
CA PRO A 122 12.66 -10.89 -22.34
C PRO A 122 12.07 -9.66 -23.03
N GLU A 123 11.17 -9.86 -24.00
CA GLU A 123 10.49 -8.78 -24.74
C GLU A 123 9.45 -8.03 -23.89
N SER A 124 9.03 -8.61 -22.75
CA SER A 124 8.10 -7.99 -21.80
C SER A 124 8.84 -7.06 -20.82
N VAL A 125 9.56 -6.08 -21.38
CA VAL A 125 10.47 -5.17 -20.67
C VAL A 125 9.78 -4.45 -19.51
N LEU A 126 8.57 -3.94 -19.74
CA LEU A 126 7.78 -3.22 -18.72
C LEU A 126 7.46 -4.13 -17.53
N GLU A 127 6.95 -5.33 -17.78
CA GLU A 127 6.51 -6.28 -16.76
C GLU A 127 7.69 -6.77 -15.93
N ARG A 128 8.79 -7.14 -16.60
CA ARG A 128 10.03 -7.59 -15.97
C ARG A 128 10.60 -6.50 -15.06
N THR A 129 10.63 -5.26 -15.56
CA THR A 129 11.07 -4.09 -14.78
C THR A 129 10.15 -3.80 -13.59
N ILE A 130 8.82 -3.87 -13.75
CA ILE A 130 7.86 -3.65 -12.65
C ILE A 130 8.13 -4.62 -11.49
N VAL A 131 8.24 -5.92 -11.79
CA VAL A 131 8.39 -6.97 -10.77
C VAL A 131 9.74 -6.82 -10.06
N THR A 132 10.82 -6.68 -10.81
CA THR A 132 12.18 -6.52 -10.26
C THR A 132 12.33 -5.24 -9.44
N PHE A 133 11.82 -4.11 -9.93
CA PHE A 133 11.86 -2.83 -9.22
C PHE A 133 11.16 -2.92 -7.86
N LEU A 134 9.96 -3.51 -7.81
CA LEU A 134 9.22 -3.66 -6.55
C LEU A 134 9.91 -4.63 -5.57
N ALA A 135 10.54 -5.68 -6.09
CA ALA A 135 11.28 -6.66 -5.29
C ALA A 135 12.57 -6.07 -4.68
N LYS A 136 13.24 -5.15 -5.38
CA LYS A 136 14.54 -4.59 -4.99
C LYS A 136 14.52 -3.24 -4.29
N THR A 137 13.43 -2.47 -4.39
CA THR A 137 13.36 -1.10 -3.84
C THR A 137 12.41 -0.96 -2.66
N ALA A 138 11.66 -2.02 -2.35
CA ALA A 138 10.58 -2.02 -1.37
C ALA A 138 9.47 -0.98 -1.62
N GLY A 139 9.34 -0.38 -2.80
CA GLY A 139 8.38 0.69 -3.08
C GLY A 139 6.93 0.35 -2.71
N ARG A 140 6.19 1.30 -2.12
CA ARG A 140 4.73 1.11 -1.99
C ARG A 140 4.09 1.27 -3.37
N LYS A 141 3.13 0.42 -3.75
CA LYS A 141 2.44 0.48 -5.05
C LYS A 141 1.99 1.89 -5.46
N GLY A 142 1.42 2.65 -4.52
CA GLY A 142 0.95 4.02 -4.80
C GLY A 142 2.08 5.04 -5.01
N GLU A 143 3.25 4.82 -4.43
CA GLU A 143 4.46 5.64 -4.64
C GLU A 143 5.13 5.24 -5.96
N PHE A 144 5.28 3.93 -6.19
CA PHE A 144 5.73 3.35 -7.46
C PHE A 144 4.98 3.94 -8.66
N LEU A 145 3.64 3.86 -8.64
CA LEU A 145 2.80 4.39 -9.72
C LEU A 145 2.92 5.91 -9.91
N ALA A 146 3.36 6.64 -8.90
CA ALA A 146 3.46 8.09 -8.90
C ALA A 146 4.87 8.62 -9.23
N LEU A 147 5.86 7.74 -9.41
CA LEU A 147 7.19 8.12 -9.91
C LEU A 147 7.07 8.78 -11.28
N LYS A 148 7.76 9.91 -11.45
CA LYS A 148 8.02 10.56 -12.73
C LYS A 148 9.32 10.04 -13.32
N LYS A 149 9.54 10.26 -14.62
CA LYS A 149 10.81 9.90 -15.29
C LYS A 149 12.01 10.49 -14.53
N ASP A 150 11.93 11.78 -14.18
CA ASP A 150 13.02 12.51 -13.53
C ASP A 150 13.20 12.17 -12.04
N ASP A 151 12.31 11.35 -11.46
CA ASP A 151 12.49 10.83 -10.10
C ASP A 151 13.52 9.68 -10.06
N VAL A 152 14.02 9.20 -11.21
CA VAL A 152 15.06 8.15 -11.29
C VAL A 152 16.31 8.73 -11.93
N ASP A 153 17.40 8.78 -11.16
CA ASP A 153 18.71 9.26 -11.60
C ASP A 153 19.66 8.08 -11.70
N LEU A 154 19.71 7.46 -12.89
CA LEU A 154 20.59 6.32 -13.16
C LEU A 154 22.07 6.69 -13.16
N ARG A 155 22.43 7.97 -13.31
CA ARG A 155 23.84 8.38 -13.18
C ARG A 155 24.34 8.26 -11.75
N LYS A 156 23.42 8.28 -10.79
CA LYS A 156 23.70 8.14 -9.36
C LYS A 156 23.16 6.84 -8.76
N ASP A 157 22.45 6.03 -9.54
CA ASP A 157 21.70 4.87 -9.07
C ASP A 157 20.71 5.20 -7.95
N MET A 158 19.95 6.28 -8.12
CA MET A 158 19.04 6.79 -7.09
C MET A 158 17.60 6.91 -7.57
N ILE A 159 16.68 6.68 -6.64
CA ILE A 159 15.24 6.90 -6.80
C ILE A 159 14.78 7.94 -5.78
N TYR A 160 14.11 8.98 -6.26
CA TYR A 160 13.51 10.04 -5.46
C TYR A 160 12.00 9.83 -5.36
N TRP A 161 11.57 9.09 -4.34
CA TRP A 161 10.15 8.79 -4.11
C TRP A 161 9.29 10.06 -4.01
N PRO A 162 8.07 10.07 -4.56
CA PRO A 162 7.19 11.23 -4.51
C PRO A 162 6.78 11.56 -3.08
N SER A 163 6.52 12.85 -2.80
CA SER A 163 6.04 13.29 -1.49
C SER A 163 4.66 12.70 -1.19
N LYS A 164 4.56 11.91 -0.11
CA LYS A 164 3.32 11.32 0.40
C LYS A 164 3.28 11.46 1.92
N LYS A 165 2.10 11.68 2.49
CA LYS A 165 1.88 11.96 3.93
C LYS A 165 2.59 10.97 4.87
N LYS A 166 2.76 9.71 4.46
CA LYS A 166 3.33 8.63 5.27
C LYS A 166 4.82 8.34 5.02
N ARG A 167 5.46 9.01 4.05
CA ARG A 167 6.86 8.76 3.68
C ARG A 167 7.69 10.01 3.96
N LYS A 168 8.55 9.94 4.98
CA LYS A 168 9.47 11.03 5.34
C LYS A 168 10.76 10.97 4.52
N ILE A 169 11.36 9.79 4.44
CA ILE A 169 12.58 9.53 3.67
C ILE A 169 12.18 9.21 2.24
N ARG A 170 12.71 9.99 1.30
CA ARG A 170 12.34 9.94 -0.12
C ARG A 170 13.44 9.39 -1.01
N ILE A 171 14.54 8.91 -0.45
CA ILE A 171 15.64 8.34 -1.22
C ILE A 171 15.49 6.81 -1.25
N GLY A 172 15.76 6.22 -2.40
CA GLY A 172 15.98 4.80 -2.64
C GLY A 172 17.19 4.63 -3.57
N PHE A 173 17.68 3.40 -3.66
CA PHE A 173 18.87 3.06 -4.44
C PHE A 173 18.54 2.01 -5.49
N VAL A 174 19.40 1.95 -6.50
CA VAL A 174 19.38 1.01 -7.60
C VAL A 174 20.68 0.20 -7.54
N ASP A 175 20.59 -1.11 -7.65
CA ASP A 175 21.74 -2.00 -7.85
C ASP A 175 21.93 -2.30 -9.34
N GLN A 176 23.03 -2.97 -9.71
CA GLN A 176 23.40 -3.15 -11.12
C GLN A 176 22.29 -3.85 -11.94
N GLU A 177 21.68 -4.93 -11.43
CA GLU A 177 20.62 -5.63 -12.18
C GLU A 177 19.41 -4.74 -12.45
N LEU A 178 19.04 -3.89 -11.48
CA LEU A 178 17.94 -2.96 -11.66
C LEU A 178 18.33 -1.78 -12.54
N HIS A 179 19.60 -1.35 -12.52
CA HIS A 179 20.13 -0.32 -13.41
C HIS A 179 19.97 -0.74 -14.86
N ASP A 180 20.47 -1.93 -15.21
CA ASP A 180 20.45 -2.46 -16.57
C ASP A 180 19.01 -2.59 -17.10
N LEU A 181 18.10 -3.12 -16.27
CA LEU A 181 16.67 -3.19 -16.61
C LEU A 181 16.03 -1.82 -16.77
N LEU A 182 16.40 -0.83 -15.94
CA LEU A 182 15.87 0.52 -16.06
C LEU A 182 16.39 1.23 -17.31
N GLU A 183 17.64 1.00 -17.72
CA GLU A 183 18.15 1.49 -19.00
C GLU A 183 17.36 0.90 -20.17
N GLU A 184 17.20 -0.42 -20.20
CA GLU A 184 16.40 -1.12 -21.22
C GLU A 184 14.97 -0.60 -21.25
N TYR A 185 14.35 -0.45 -20.06
CA TYR A 185 13.02 0.11 -19.92
C TYR A 185 12.92 1.54 -20.45
N LEU A 186 13.90 2.39 -20.17
CA LEU A 186 13.87 3.78 -20.62
C LEU A 186 14.01 3.88 -22.14
N ILE A 187 14.79 3.00 -22.77
CA ILE A 187 14.86 2.90 -24.24
C ILE A 187 13.48 2.49 -24.78
N TRP A 188 12.94 1.37 -24.31
CA TRP A 188 11.60 0.89 -24.69
C TRP A 188 10.54 1.96 -24.49
N ARG A 189 10.61 2.70 -23.37
CA ARG A 189 9.67 3.77 -23.01
C ARG A 189 9.65 4.88 -24.05
N GLU A 190 10.83 5.31 -24.54
CA GLU A 190 10.91 6.36 -25.56
C GLU A 190 10.38 5.87 -26.92
N GLU A 191 10.59 4.60 -27.26
CA GLU A 191 10.00 3.98 -28.46
C GLU A 191 8.46 3.98 -28.44
N GLN A 192 7.85 3.84 -27.25
CA GLN A 192 6.39 3.93 -27.07
C GLN A 192 5.83 5.36 -27.18
N LYS A 193 6.68 6.37 -27.46
CA LYS A 193 6.30 7.79 -27.63
C LYS A 193 5.48 8.30 -26.43
N PRO A 194 6.13 8.50 -25.26
CA PRO A 194 5.45 8.77 -24.00
C PRO A 194 4.57 10.03 -24.07
N LYS A 195 3.32 9.91 -23.64
CA LYS A 195 2.32 10.99 -23.54
C LYS A 195 2.09 11.45 -22.10
N SER A 196 2.98 11.03 -21.20
CA SER A 196 2.85 11.18 -19.76
C SER A 196 4.22 11.42 -19.14
N GLU A 197 4.28 12.31 -18.15
CA GLU A 197 5.49 12.57 -17.35
C GLU A 197 5.83 11.44 -16.36
N TYR A 198 4.86 10.57 -16.06
CA TYR A 198 5.08 9.41 -15.19
C TYR A 198 6.11 8.45 -15.79
N LEU A 199 6.89 7.82 -14.91
CA LEU A 199 7.88 6.82 -15.29
C LEU A 199 7.21 5.66 -16.02
N TRP A 200 6.19 5.06 -15.39
CA TRP A 200 5.52 3.85 -15.86
C TRP A 200 4.40 4.12 -16.87
N ILE A 201 4.64 3.73 -18.12
CA ILE A 201 3.69 3.84 -19.23
C ILE A 201 3.33 2.47 -19.83
N SER A 202 2.18 2.39 -20.48
CA SER A 202 1.78 1.28 -21.34
C SER A 202 2.37 1.41 -22.75
N THR A 203 2.17 0.38 -23.58
CA THR A 203 2.49 0.37 -25.02
C THR A 203 1.81 1.48 -25.83
N THR A 204 0.79 2.15 -25.27
CA THR A 204 0.12 3.28 -25.92
C THR A 204 0.69 4.64 -25.54
N GLY A 205 1.78 4.67 -24.76
CA GLY A 205 2.45 5.89 -24.30
C GLY A 205 1.81 6.55 -23.07
N HIS A 206 0.66 6.05 -22.61
CA HIS A 206 -0.05 6.62 -21.45
C HIS A 206 0.38 5.96 -20.15
N ARG A 207 0.14 6.63 -19.02
CA ARG A 207 0.40 6.06 -17.68
C ARG A 207 -0.33 4.72 -17.50
N ILE A 208 0.37 3.72 -16.95
CA ILE A 208 -0.27 2.44 -16.61
C ILE A 208 -1.42 2.60 -15.61
N HIS A 209 -2.44 1.74 -15.73
CA HIS A 209 -3.55 1.72 -14.80
C HIS A 209 -3.10 1.24 -13.40
N LYS A 210 -3.75 1.75 -12.33
CA LYS A 210 -3.40 1.45 -10.93
C LYS A 210 -3.43 -0.05 -10.55
N ASP A 211 -4.19 -0.82 -11.30
CA ASP A 211 -4.40 -2.25 -11.07
C ASP A 211 -3.43 -3.11 -11.91
N TYR A 212 -2.80 -2.52 -12.93
CA TYR A 212 -1.86 -3.19 -13.82
C TYR A 212 -0.72 -3.89 -13.06
N VAL A 213 -0.14 -3.19 -12.08
CA VAL A 213 0.96 -3.72 -11.25
C VAL A 213 0.63 -5.06 -10.62
N ASN A 214 -0.54 -5.19 -9.99
CA ASN A 214 -0.91 -6.47 -9.39
C ASN A 214 -1.38 -7.47 -10.44
N ALA A 215 -2.01 -7.02 -11.54
CA ALA A 215 -2.41 -7.89 -12.64
C ALA A 215 -1.19 -8.59 -13.26
N VAL A 216 -0.09 -7.85 -13.51
CA VAL A 216 1.19 -8.38 -13.99
C VAL A 216 1.74 -9.43 -13.02
N ILE A 217 1.90 -9.08 -11.74
CA ILE A 217 2.41 -10.01 -10.72
C ILE A 217 1.58 -11.29 -10.68
N GLN A 218 0.25 -11.18 -10.72
CA GLN A 218 -0.67 -12.31 -10.63
C GLN A 218 -0.68 -13.17 -11.90
N TYR A 219 -0.54 -12.53 -13.07
CA TYR A 219 -0.50 -13.21 -14.37
C TYR A 219 0.68 -14.20 -14.43
N TYR A 220 1.89 -13.74 -14.09
CA TYR A 220 3.08 -14.61 -14.09
C TYR A 220 3.16 -15.54 -12.88
N ALA A 221 2.61 -15.16 -11.72
CA ALA A 221 2.63 -16.01 -10.53
C ALA A 221 1.65 -17.20 -10.60
N LYS A 222 0.55 -17.08 -11.35
CA LYS A 222 -0.50 -18.11 -11.39
C LYS A 222 -0.02 -19.43 -12.03
N PRO A 223 0.65 -19.47 -13.20
CA PRO A 223 1.21 -20.69 -13.77
C PRO A 223 2.25 -21.38 -12.86
N LEU A 224 2.93 -20.60 -12.02
CA LEU A 224 3.94 -21.10 -11.08
C LEU A 224 3.34 -21.65 -9.77
N GLY A 225 2.00 -21.62 -9.62
CA GLY A 225 1.34 -22.02 -8.37
C GLY A 225 1.53 -21.03 -7.22
N MET A 226 2.07 -19.84 -7.49
CA MET A 226 2.38 -18.81 -6.49
C MET A 226 1.21 -17.83 -6.28
N HIS A 227 0.09 -18.00 -6.98
CA HIS A 227 -1.06 -17.12 -6.82
C HIS A 227 -2.39 -17.86 -6.99
N ASP A 228 -3.22 -17.81 -5.94
CA ASP A 228 -4.63 -18.20 -5.98
C ASP A 228 -5.52 -17.01 -5.64
N HIS A 229 -6.32 -16.57 -6.61
CA HIS A 229 -7.22 -15.43 -6.47
C HIS A 229 -8.35 -15.68 -5.45
N HIS A 230 -8.81 -16.92 -5.34
CA HIS A 230 -9.93 -17.30 -4.47
C HIS A 230 -9.45 -17.80 -3.11
N GLY A 231 -8.18 -18.19 -2.99
CA GLY A 231 -7.57 -18.65 -1.75
C GLY A 231 -7.35 -17.56 -0.70
N PRO A 232 -6.90 -17.93 0.50
CA PRO A 232 -6.61 -17.00 1.61
C PRO A 232 -5.43 -16.05 1.30
N LEU A 233 -5.20 -15.02 2.14
CA LEU A 233 -4.13 -14.03 1.90
C LEU A 233 -2.71 -14.64 1.79
N HIS A 234 -2.46 -15.80 2.38
CA HIS A 234 -1.16 -16.47 2.31
C HIS A 234 -0.90 -17.18 0.97
N THR A 235 -1.90 -17.32 0.10
CA THR A 235 -1.75 -17.87 -1.26
C THR A 235 -1.85 -16.78 -2.34
N ARG A 236 -2.03 -15.51 -1.95
CA ARG A 236 -2.20 -14.38 -2.86
C ARG A 236 -0.91 -13.57 -2.99
N LEU A 237 -0.16 -13.77 -4.09
CA LEU A 237 0.93 -12.86 -4.43
C LEU A 237 0.43 -11.49 -4.90
N THR A 238 1.01 -10.41 -4.34
CA THR A 238 0.73 -9.02 -4.72
C THR A 238 1.98 -8.16 -4.54
N SER A 239 1.96 -6.91 -5.00
CA SER A 239 3.03 -5.92 -4.72
C SER A 239 3.37 -5.76 -3.23
N HIS A 240 2.41 -5.99 -2.31
CA HIS A 240 2.70 -5.96 -0.87
C HIS A 240 3.55 -7.15 -0.43
N CYS A 241 3.39 -8.31 -1.07
CA CYS A 241 4.21 -9.49 -0.84
C CYS A 241 5.66 -9.23 -1.28
N LEU A 242 5.87 -8.56 -2.42
CA LEU A 242 7.22 -8.19 -2.90
C LEU A 242 7.94 -7.23 -1.94
N ARG A 243 7.20 -6.28 -1.34
CA ARG A 243 7.74 -5.43 -0.27
C ARG A 243 8.08 -6.24 1.00
N GLY A 244 7.34 -7.31 1.28
CA GLY A 244 7.64 -8.28 2.33
C GLY A 244 8.91 -9.07 2.02
N PHE A 245 9.00 -9.61 0.80
CA PHE A 245 10.19 -10.28 0.26
C PHE A 245 11.44 -9.44 0.45
N PHE A 246 11.44 -8.18 -0.01
CA PHE A 246 12.56 -7.27 0.20
C PHE A 246 13.01 -7.23 1.66
N THR A 247 12.06 -7.08 2.58
CA THR A 247 12.37 -6.97 4.03
C THR A 247 12.99 -8.23 4.57
N THR A 248 12.40 -9.38 4.23
CA THR A 248 12.90 -10.69 4.65
C THR A 248 14.29 -10.95 4.09
N GLN A 249 14.55 -10.65 2.82
CA GLN A 249 15.86 -10.87 2.21
C GLN A 249 16.93 -9.95 2.80
N MET A 250 16.65 -8.65 2.95
CA MET A 250 17.61 -7.73 3.57
C MET A 250 17.93 -8.13 5.02
N GLN A 251 16.92 -8.58 5.79
CA GLN A 251 17.14 -9.10 7.15
C GLN A 251 17.99 -10.38 7.16
N ARG A 252 17.70 -11.33 6.26
CA ARG A 252 18.47 -12.58 6.14
C ARG A 252 19.92 -12.32 5.72
N ALA A 253 20.16 -11.29 4.92
CA ALA A 253 21.49 -10.82 4.53
C ALA A 253 22.21 -10.02 5.64
N GLY A 254 21.61 -9.86 6.82
CA GLY A 254 22.22 -9.20 7.99
C GLY A 254 22.01 -7.69 8.08
N MET A 255 21.23 -7.09 7.19
CA MET A 255 20.98 -5.64 7.23
C MET A 255 20.21 -5.25 8.49
N GLN A 256 20.66 -4.20 9.17
CA GLN A 256 20.00 -3.71 10.38
C GLN A 256 18.57 -3.21 10.09
N GLU A 257 17.63 -3.51 10.99
CA GLU A 257 16.22 -3.16 10.83
C GLU A 257 15.99 -1.66 10.62
N VAL A 258 16.86 -0.80 11.17
CA VAL A 258 16.77 0.65 11.00
C VAL A 258 16.99 1.09 9.56
N TYR A 259 17.98 0.52 8.87
CA TYR A 259 18.24 0.81 7.46
C TYR A 259 17.15 0.27 6.55
N ILE A 260 16.62 -0.92 6.87
CA ILE A 260 15.48 -1.49 6.15
C ILE A 260 14.25 -0.58 6.27
N LYS A 261 13.94 -0.08 7.48
CA LYS A 261 12.85 0.88 7.71
C LYS A 261 13.10 2.22 7.00
N TRP A 262 14.36 2.65 6.90
CA TRP A 262 14.77 3.84 6.16
C TRP A 262 14.47 3.69 4.66
N LEU A 263 14.95 2.60 4.03
CA LEU A 263 14.71 2.27 2.61
C LEU A 263 13.23 2.09 2.29
N ARG A 264 12.49 1.47 3.20
CA ARG A 264 11.04 1.30 3.12
C ARG A 264 10.26 2.62 3.28
N GLY A 265 10.89 3.67 3.79
CA GLY A 265 10.22 4.93 4.13
C GLY A 265 9.12 4.75 5.16
N ASP A 266 9.33 3.88 6.15
CA ASP A 266 8.40 3.64 7.26
C ASP A 266 8.54 4.72 8.34
N SER A 267 7.45 5.03 9.04
CA SER A 267 7.50 5.97 10.16
C SER A 267 8.21 5.36 11.35
N LEU A 268 9.44 5.79 11.62
CA LEU A 268 10.17 5.44 12.84
C LEU A 268 9.53 6.13 14.06
N LYS A 269 9.34 5.40 15.17
CA LYS A 269 8.79 5.95 16.42
C LYS A 269 9.77 6.99 17.00
N LYS A 270 9.27 8.04 17.67
CA LYS A 270 10.11 9.14 18.24
C LYS A 270 11.29 8.64 19.09
N LYS A 271 11.13 7.57 19.89
CA LYS A 271 12.24 6.97 20.66
C LYS A 271 13.37 6.40 19.79
N THR A 272 13.04 5.87 18.61
CA THR A 272 14.03 5.35 17.65
C THR A 272 14.82 6.49 17.00
N TRP A 273 14.20 7.67 16.81
CA TRP A 273 14.91 8.89 16.39
C TRP A 273 15.80 9.46 17.50
N ALA A 274 15.34 9.42 18.76
CA ALA A 274 16.07 10.01 19.88
C ALA A 274 17.35 9.24 20.25
N ASN A 275 17.38 7.91 20.07
CA ASN A 275 18.59 7.11 20.31
C ASN A 275 19.53 7.05 19.10
N ASN A 276 19.04 7.33 17.89
CA ASN A 276 19.82 7.34 16.66
C ASN A 276 19.86 8.77 16.10
N TYR A 277 20.61 9.65 16.78
CA TYR A 277 20.96 11.01 16.36
C TYR A 277 21.81 11.04 15.07
N LEU A 278 21.31 10.40 14.02
CA LEU A 278 21.90 10.42 12.69
C LEU A 278 20.78 10.80 11.73
N GLU A 279 20.89 12.01 11.17
CA GLU A 279 20.64 12.15 9.75
C GLU A 279 21.47 11.05 9.08
N PHE A 280 20.85 9.91 8.81
CA PHE A 280 21.55 8.77 8.22
C PHE A 280 22.20 9.26 6.94
N ASP A 281 23.53 9.18 6.88
CA ASP A 281 24.27 9.42 5.65
C ASP A 281 23.72 8.47 4.58
N PRO A 282 23.09 8.99 3.51
CA PRO A 282 22.55 8.16 2.45
C PRO A 282 23.59 7.21 1.86
N GLU A 283 24.87 7.58 1.84
CA GLU A 283 25.93 6.73 1.30
C GLU A 283 26.20 5.49 2.17
N LEU A 284 26.08 5.61 3.50
CA LEU A 284 26.16 4.46 4.39
C LEU A 284 25.01 3.49 4.12
N VAL A 285 23.79 4.02 3.97
CA VAL A 285 22.61 3.20 3.67
C VAL A 285 22.72 2.57 2.28
N ARG A 286 23.29 3.29 1.30
CA ARG A 286 23.58 2.77 -0.04
C ARG A 286 24.54 1.60 0.02
N LYS A 287 25.65 1.73 0.76
CA LYS A 287 26.63 0.66 0.91
C LYS A 287 26.01 -0.60 1.54
N GLU A 288 25.25 -0.44 2.61
CA GLU A 288 24.52 -1.55 3.27
C GLU A 288 23.46 -2.16 2.35
N TYR A 289 22.79 -1.33 1.54
CA TYR A 289 21.84 -1.81 0.54
C TYR A 289 22.53 -2.70 -0.50
N LEU A 290 23.61 -2.20 -1.12
CA LEU A 290 24.34 -2.91 -2.17
C LEU A 290 25.01 -4.20 -1.65
N SER A 291 25.42 -4.26 -0.39
CA SER A 291 25.99 -5.49 0.20
C SER A 291 24.95 -6.57 0.50
N CYS A 292 23.67 -6.22 0.61
CA CYS A 292 22.62 -7.12 1.08
C CYS A 292 21.54 -7.43 0.04
N VAL A 293 21.38 -6.58 -0.99
CA VAL A 293 20.38 -6.78 -2.04
C VAL A 293 20.70 -8.05 -2.84
N PRO A 294 19.74 -8.97 -3.02
CA PRO A 294 20.01 -10.22 -3.72
C PRO A 294 19.99 -10.03 -5.24
N GLU A 295 20.77 -10.86 -5.93
CA GLU A 295 20.68 -11.06 -7.38
C GLU A 295 19.42 -11.88 -7.73
N LEU A 296 18.63 -11.39 -8.71
CA LEU A 296 17.34 -11.96 -9.09
C LEU A 296 17.28 -12.42 -10.55
N ILE A 297 18.21 -11.98 -11.39
CA ILE A 297 18.28 -12.24 -12.82
C ILE A 297 19.60 -12.98 -13.06
N MET A 298 19.53 -14.31 -12.99
CA MET A 298 20.63 -15.20 -13.37
C MET A 298 20.23 -15.99 -14.61
#